data_AF-A0A096M8M7-F1
#
_entry.id   AF-A0A096M8M7-F1
#
_cell.length_a   1.000
_cell.length_b   1.000
_cell.length_c   1.000
_cell.angle_alpha   90.00
_cell.angle_beta   90.00
_cell.angle_gamma   90.00
#
_symmetry.space_group_name_H-M   'P 1'
#
loop_
_entity.id
_entity.type
_entity.pdbx_description
1 polymer ?
#
loop_
_entity_poly.entity_id
_entity_poly.type
_entity_poly.pdbx_seq_one_letter_code
_entity_poly.pdbx_strand_id
1 'polypeptide(L)'
;MTEWILFVQLFVGLLLIPGEDASCAIELTPPRVVVKYGDPVSVKCTTSAEEFDGLGWEASEGGTGLKEERYVMLTVQSVAEWDNNPMCFITSGTNQCSTRLGLVIYTFPENISISSSIESSEEMRENEEYILTCSILNIAPVQNLTVRWYQGNQIIYSENLTNSTKKPTNQTSIFRFTPTRQDDRTTIRCEAHMDLGPEGPQFNVSSRELSIGVKFGPEIECHTVEVDEGESLDGKCKVTGNPA
;
A
#
# COMPACT_ATOMS: atom_id res chain seq x y z
N MET A 1 -29.56 -83.34 -15.99
CA MET A 1 -30.44 -82.33 -15.38
C MET A 1 -29.60 -81.61 -14.35
N THR A 2 -29.07 -80.47 -14.74
CA THR A 2 -28.06 -79.72 -13.99
C THR A 2 -28.55 -78.28 -14.01
N GLU A 3 -28.94 -77.80 -12.83
CA GLU A 3 -29.66 -76.54 -12.64
C GLU A 3 -28.80 -75.33 -13.02
N TRP A 4 -29.38 -74.42 -13.79
CA TRP A 4 -28.81 -73.14 -14.18
C TRP A 4 -29.11 -72.08 -13.11
N ILE A 5 -28.06 -71.51 -12.50
CA ILE A 5 -28.20 -70.32 -11.65
C ILE A 5 -27.74 -69.10 -12.46
N LEU A 6 -28.72 -68.26 -12.82
CA LEU A 6 -28.52 -66.95 -13.44
C LEU A 6 -28.03 -65.95 -12.39
N PHE A 7 -26.86 -65.36 -12.60
CA PHE A 7 -26.41 -64.17 -11.88
C PHE A 7 -27.01 -62.93 -12.54
N VAL A 8 -27.95 -62.26 -11.86
CA VAL A 8 -28.38 -60.90 -12.21
C VAL A 8 -27.70 -59.95 -11.22
N GLN A 9 -26.59 -59.33 -11.63
CA GLN A 9 -26.00 -58.24 -10.86
C GLN A 9 -26.68 -56.93 -11.25
N LEU A 10 -27.45 -56.39 -10.30
CA LEU A 10 -28.09 -55.08 -10.40
C LEU A 10 -27.04 -54.00 -10.09
N PHE A 11 -26.39 -53.43 -11.11
CA PHE A 11 -25.57 -52.23 -10.94
C PHE A 11 -26.49 -51.02 -10.80
N VAL A 12 -26.81 -50.66 -9.55
CA VAL A 12 -27.38 -49.34 -9.23
C VAL A 12 -26.23 -48.34 -9.34
N GLY A 13 -26.09 -47.75 -10.52
CA GLY A 13 -25.20 -46.60 -10.73
C GLY A 13 -25.74 -45.41 -9.94
N LEU A 14 -25.04 -45.02 -8.88
CA LEU A 14 -25.26 -43.77 -8.19
C LEU A 14 -24.82 -42.65 -9.15
N LEU A 15 -25.77 -42.06 -9.89
CA LEU A 15 -25.56 -40.80 -10.59
C LEU A 15 -25.38 -39.71 -9.54
N LEU A 16 -24.13 -39.49 -9.13
CA LEU A 16 -23.73 -38.26 -8.47
C LEU A 16 -23.82 -37.15 -9.54
N ILE A 17 -24.97 -36.50 -9.62
CA ILE A 17 -25.09 -35.22 -10.30
C ILE A 17 -24.23 -34.26 -9.46
N PRO A 18 -23.16 -33.66 -10.01
CA PRO A 18 -22.46 -32.60 -9.29
C PRO A 18 -23.48 -31.49 -9.08
N GLY A 19 -23.78 -31.18 -7.82
CA GLY A 19 -24.54 -29.99 -7.48
C GLY A 19 -23.82 -28.81 -8.11
N GLU A 20 -24.47 -28.17 -9.06
CA GLU A 20 -24.05 -26.89 -9.60
C GLU A 20 -24.06 -25.92 -8.42
N ASP A 21 -22.87 -25.55 -7.97
CA ASP A 21 -22.68 -24.52 -6.95
C ASP A 21 -23.34 -23.26 -7.54
N ALA A 22 -24.57 -22.97 -7.11
CA ALA A 22 -25.39 -21.94 -7.73
C ALA A 22 -24.76 -20.59 -7.45
N SER A 23 -23.92 -20.13 -8.39
CA SER A 23 -23.38 -18.79 -8.38
C SER A 23 -24.55 -17.80 -8.29
N CYS A 24 -24.50 -16.89 -7.33
CA CYS A 24 -25.57 -15.92 -7.13
C CYS A 24 -25.73 -15.12 -8.42
N ALA A 25 -26.95 -15.06 -8.97
CA ALA A 25 -27.26 -14.38 -10.23
C ALA A 25 -27.26 -12.85 -10.09
N ILE A 26 -26.20 -12.30 -9.48
CA ILE A 26 -25.95 -10.89 -9.23
C ILE A 26 -24.66 -10.50 -9.93
N GLU A 27 -24.72 -9.42 -10.70
CA GLU A 27 -23.56 -8.78 -11.29
C GLU A 27 -23.40 -7.36 -10.73
N LEU A 28 -22.18 -7.00 -10.36
CA LEU A 28 -21.83 -5.68 -9.87
C LEU A 28 -21.04 -4.92 -10.94
N THR A 29 -21.48 -3.71 -11.28
CA THR A 29 -20.80 -2.84 -12.24
C THR A 29 -20.48 -1.48 -11.59
N PRO A 30 -19.20 -1.19 -11.29
CA PRO A 30 -18.06 -2.12 -11.29
C PRO A 30 -18.08 -3.08 -10.07
N PRO A 31 -17.36 -4.22 -10.11
CA PRO A 31 -17.29 -5.18 -9.00
C PRO A 31 -16.37 -4.72 -7.85
N ARG A 32 -15.51 -3.74 -8.12
CA ARG A 32 -14.58 -3.13 -7.16
C ARG A 32 -14.51 -1.63 -7.41
N VAL A 33 -14.44 -0.84 -6.34
CA VAL A 33 -14.27 0.61 -6.36
C VAL A 33 -13.21 1.04 -5.35
N VAL A 34 -12.36 1.98 -5.78
CA VAL A 34 -11.36 2.64 -4.94
C VAL A 34 -11.75 4.12 -4.85
N VAL A 35 -12.09 4.61 -3.67
CA VAL A 35 -12.67 5.94 -3.47
C VAL A 35 -11.97 6.70 -2.36
N LYS A 36 -11.73 7.99 -2.56
CA LYS A 36 -11.16 8.85 -1.53
C LYS A 36 -12.21 9.10 -0.45
N TYR A 37 -11.79 9.15 0.81
CA TYR A 37 -12.68 9.58 1.89
C TYR A 37 -13.32 10.94 1.57
N GLY A 38 -14.64 11.04 1.72
CA GLY A 38 -15.44 12.23 1.40
C GLY A 38 -15.92 12.35 -0.06
N ASP A 39 -15.40 11.54 -0.98
CA ASP A 39 -15.84 11.55 -2.38
C ASP A 39 -17.12 10.70 -2.57
N PRO A 40 -17.94 10.99 -3.60
CA PRO A 40 -19.11 10.19 -3.93
C PRO A 40 -18.73 8.86 -4.60
N VAL A 41 -19.57 7.84 -4.43
CA VAL A 41 -19.46 6.57 -5.15
C VAL A 41 -20.83 6.06 -5.58
N SER A 42 -20.88 5.43 -6.76
CA SER A 42 -22.07 4.75 -7.24
C SER A 42 -21.72 3.42 -7.90
N VAL A 43 -22.47 2.38 -7.55
CA VAL A 43 -22.29 1.03 -8.09
C VAL A 43 -23.63 0.45 -8.48
N LYS A 44 -23.70 -0.13 -9.67
CA LYS A 44 -24.91 -0.79 -10.16
C LYS A 44 -24.89 -2.26 -9.77
N CYS A 45 -25.95 -2.73 -9.14
CA CYS A 45 -26.23 -4.14 -9.00
C CYS A 45 -27.32 -4.54 -9.98
N THR A 46 -27.11 -5.62 -10.73
CA THR A 46 -28.05 -6.18 -11.71
C THR A 46 -28.25 -7.67 -11.45
N THR A 47 -29.39 -8.21 -11.87
CA THR A 47 -29.63 -9.66 -11.81
C THR A 47 -30.07 -10.25 -13.15
N SER A 48 -29.60 -11.47 -13.42
CA SER A 48 -30.06 -12.31 -14.54
C SER A 48 -31.07 -13.38 -14.11
N ALA A 49 -31.48 -13.45 -12.84
CA ALA A 49 -32.43 -14.44 -12.34
C ALA A 49 -33.82 -14.24 -12.98
N GLU A 50 -34.42 -15.27 -13.57
CA GLU A 50 -35.72 -15.13 -14.24
C GLU A 50 -36.85 -14.78 -13.25
N GLU A 51 -36.92 -15.52 -12.14
CA GLU A 51 -37.88 -15.36 -11.04
C GLU A 51 -37.16 -14.91 -9.76
N PHE A 52 -37.64 -13.82 -9.15
CA PHE A 52 -37.12 -13.26 -7.91
C PHE A 52 -38.15 -12.29 -7.32
N ASP A 53 -38.11 -12.08 -6.01
CA ASP A 53 -38.97 -11.15 -5.29
C ASP A 53 -38.39 -9.74 -5.26
N GLY A 54 -37.07 -9.60 -5.26
CA GLY A 54 -36.43 -8.29 -5.34
C GLY A 54 -34.93 -8.30 -5.15
N LEU A 55 -34.33 -7.15 -5.40
CA LEU A 55 -32.89 -6.85 -5.31
C LEU A 55 -32.68 -5.68 -4.33
N GLY A 56 -31.56 -5.66 -3.62
CA GLY A 56 -31.28 -4.58 -2.68
C GLY A 56 -29.82 -4.50 -2.26
N TRP A 57 -29.46 -3.40 -1.59
CA TRP A 57 -28.16 -3.21 -0.97
C TRP A 57 -28.25 -3.20 0.54
N GLU A 58 -27.48 -4.07 1.18
CA GLU A 58 -27.19 -4.08 2.61
C GLU A 58 -25.85 -3.34 2.83
N ALA A 59 -25.89 -2.17 3.45
CA ALA A 59 -24.72 -1.31 3.67
C ALA A 59 -24.98 -0.32 4.81
N SER A 60 -23.92 0.13 5.51
CA SER A 60 -24.05 1.19 6.51
C SER A 60 -24.30 2.56 5.86
N GLU A 61 -23.81 2.76 4.64
CA GLU A 61 -24.10 3.93 3.78
C GLU A 61 -24.62 3.46 2.42
N GLY A 62 -25.70 4.08 1.94
CA GLY A 62 -26.27 3.81 0.62
C GLY A 62 -27.16 2.57 0.51
N GLY A 63 -27.52 1.93 1.63
CA GLY A 63 -28.49 0.83 1.66
C GLY A 63 -29.84 1.23 1.05
N THR A 64 -30.50 0.30 0.36
CA THR A 64 -31.69 0.60 -0.46
C THR A 64 -32.94 -0.21 -0.11
N GLY A 65 -32.83 -1.19 0.78
CA GLY A 65 -33.92 -2.16 1.04
C GLY A 65 -34.21 -3.05 -0.17
N LEU A 66 -35.24 -3.89 -0.07
CA LEU A 66 -35.68 -4.76 -1.17
C LEU A 66 -36.48 -3.94 -2.20
N LYS A 67 -36.15 -4.08 -3.48
CA LYS A 67 -36.86 -3.45 -4.60
C LYS A 67 -37.19 -4.46 -5.69
N GLU A 68 -38.42 -4.39 -6.20
CA GLU A 68 -38.89 -5.19 -7.35
C GLU A 68 -38.35 -4.63 -8.69
N GLU A 69 -37.04 -4.46 -8.79
CA GLU A 69 -36.36 -3.93 -9.97
C GLU A 69 -35.25 -4.89 -10.43
N ARG A 70 -34.99 -4.94 -11.73
CA ARG A 70 -33.91 -5.76 -12.32
C ARG A 70 -32.51 -5.22 -12.00
N TYR A 71 -32.42 -3.98 -11.51
CA TYR A 71 -31.20 -3.37 -11.05
C TYR A 71 -31.45 -2.39 -9.91
N VAL A 72 -30.46 -2.20 -9.04
CA VAL A 72 -30.51 -1.21 -7.96
C VAL A 72 -29.14 -0.54 -7.82
N MET A 73 -29.13 0.78 -7.72
CA MET A 73 -27.92 1.57 -7.51
C MET A 73 -27.59 1.69 -6.03
N LEU A 74 -26.36 1.35 -5.64
CA LEU A 74 -25.73 1.88 -4.43
C LEU A 74 -25.28 3.30 -4.75
N THR A 75 -25.70 4.30 -3.96
CA THR A 75 -25.24 5.68 -4.13
C THR A 75 -24.92 6.28 -2.77
N VAL A 76 -23.68 6.76 -2.61
CA VAL A 76 -23.22 7.47 -1.43
C VAL A 76 -22.63 8.79 -1.90
N GLN A 77 -23.13 9.92 -1.39
CA GLN A 77 -22.72 11.26 -1.84
C GLN A 77 -21.36 11.69 -1.28
N SER A 78 -21.01 11.20 -0.10
CA SER A 78 -19.75 11.48 0.58
C SER A 78 -19.44 10.30 1.47
N VAL A 79 -18.48 9.46 1.07
CA VAL A 79 -18.12 8.25 1.83
C VAL A 79 -17.46 8.62 3.14
N ALA A 80 -18.03 8.19 4.27
CA ALA A 80 -17.53 8.50 5.61
C ALA A 80 -17.34 7.27 6.51
N GLU A 81 -18.00 6.15 6.21
CA GLU A 81 -17.97 4.94 7.04
C GLU A 81 -16.89 3.96 6.57
N TRP A 82 -15.73 3.99 7.24
CA TRP A 82 -14.57 3.12 6.96
C TRP A 82 -14.86 1.61 7.04
N ASP A 83 -15.83 1.25 7.88
CA ASP A 83 -16.23 -0.13 8.11
C ASP A 83 -17.41 -0.54 7.20
N ASN A 84 -17.85 0.34 6.28
CA ASN A 84 -18.89 0.02 5.31
C ASN A 84 -18.46 -1.17 4.44
N ASN A 85 -19.38 -2.12 4.31
CA ASN A 85 -19.10 -3.39 3.65
C ASN A 85 -20.28 -3.81 2.76
N PRO A 86 -20.57 -3.05 1.68
CA PRO A 86 -21.80 -3.19 0.92
C PRO A 86 -21.95 -4.56 0.29
N MET A 87 -23.14 -5.13 0.41
CA MET A 87 -23.53 -6.38 -0.23
C MET A 87 -24.79 -6.15 -1.03
N CYS A 88 -24.78 -6.48 -2.31
CA CYS A 88 -26.02 -6.57 -3.06
C CYS A 88 -26.63 -7.95 -2.82
N PHE A 89 -27.90 -8.00 -2.46
CA PHE A 89 -28.63 -9.23 -2.22
C PHE A 89 -29.83 -9.35 -3.15
N ILE A 90 -30.19 -10.59 -3.48
CA ILE A 90 -31.40 -10.94 -4.22
C ILE A 90 -32.18 -11.98 -3.44
N THR A 91 -33.49 -11.81 -3.36
CA THR A 91 -34.40 -12.69 -2.64
C THR A 91 -35.37 -13.37 -3.62
N SER A 92 -35.63 -14.66 -3.43
CA SER A 92 -36.60 -15.45 -4.17
C SER A 92 -37.26 -16.46 -3.24
N GLY A 93 -38.49 -16.18 -2.83
CA GLY A 93 -39.20 -16.90 -1.78
C GLY A 93 -38.44 -16.87 -0.45
N THR A 94 -38.03 -18.05 0.02
CA THR A 94 -37.23 -18.18 1.26
C THR A 94 -35.73 -18.15 1.01
N ASN A 95 -35.29 -18.10 -0.25
CA ASN A 95 -33.89 -18.16 -0.62
C ASN A 95 -33.35 -16.74 -0.82
N GLN A 96 -32.16 -16.47 -0.28
CA GLN A 96 -31.44 -15.23 -0.51
C GLN A 96 -29.97 -15.54 -0.79
N CYS A 97 -29.41 -14.86 -1.78
CA CYS A 97 -27.97 -14.86 -2.03
C CYS A 97 -27.47 -13.43 -2.18
N SER A 98 -26.16 -13.22 -2.04
CA SER A 98 -25.58 -11.89 -2.10
C SER A 98 -24.16 -11.89 -2.67
N THR A 99 -23.80 -10.79 -3.32
CA THR A 99 -22.44 -10.51 -3.79
C THR A 99 -21.90 -9.27 -3.08
N ARG A 100 -20.70 -9.39 -2.51
CA ARG A 100 -20.01 -8.30 -1.80
C ARG A 100 -19.30 -7.38 -2.80
N LEU A 101 -19.45 -6.08 -2.62
CA LEU A 101 -18.67 -5.07 -3.35
C LEU A 101 -17.24 -5.00 -2.80
N GLY A 102 -16.24 -5.04 -3.68
CA GLY A 102 -14.88 -4.68 -3.32
C GLY A 102 -14.75 -3.17 -3.10
N LEU A 103 -15.03 -2.67 -1.90
CA LEU A 103 -14.89 -1.25 -1.56
C LEU A 103 -13.54 -0.99 -0.87
N VAL A 104 -12.71 -0.11 -1.43
CA VAL A 104 -11.50 0.41 -0.78
C VAL A 104 -11.64 1.92 -0.60
N ILE A 105 -11.65 2.35 0.66
CA ILE A 105 -11.65 3.76 1.05
C ILE A 105 -10.20 4.15 1.36
N TYR A 106 -9.73 5.29 0.84
CA TYR A 106 -8.36 5.73 1.07
C TYR A 106 -8.25 7.20 1.48
N THR A 107 -7.17 7.49 2.19
CA THR A 107 -6.60 8.83 2.37
C THR A 107 -5.12 8.77 2.08
N PHE A 108 -4.61 9.79 1.40
CA PHE A 108 -3.19 9.93 1.08
C PHE A 108 -2.77 11.38 1.36
N PRO A 109 -1.67 11.62 2.09
CA PRO A 109 -1.26 12.97 2.46
C PRO A 109 -0.69 13.74 1.26
N GLU A 110 -0.87 15.05 1.24
CA GLU A 110 -0.27 15.94 0.24
C GLU A 110 1.22 16.19 0.48
N ASN A 111 1.67 16.05 1.74
CA ASN A 111 3.05 16.24 2.14
C ASN A 111 3.45 15.25 3.23
N ILE A 112 4.76 15.00 3.32
CA ILE A 112 5.38 14.21 4.38
C ILE A 112 6.64 14.93 4.87
N SER A 113 7.08 14.61 6.08
CA SER A 113 8.22 15.29 6.71
C SER A 113 9.35 14.31 7.01
N ILE A 114 10.58 14.77 6.81
CA ILE A 114 11.80 14.10 7.24
C ILE A 114 12.42 14.88 8.40
N SER A 115 12.97 14.18 9.38
CA SER A 115 13.71 14.76 10.51
C SER A 115 14.89 13.87 10.89
N SER A 116 15.90 14.46 11.54
CA SER A 116 17.05 13.76 12.10
C SER A 116 17.01 13.79 13.63
N SER A 117 17.78 12.90 14.28
CA SER A 117 17.96 12.89 15.74
C SER A 117 18.82 14.02 16.28
N ILE A 118 19.52 14.75 15.41
CA ILE A 118 20.31 15.95 15.74
C ILE A 118 19.59 17.22 15.31
N GLU A 119 19.93 18.35 15.93
CA GLU A 119 19.39 19.64 15.54
C GLU A 119 19.86 20.05 14.14
N SER A 120 19.06 20.85 13.43
CA SER A 120 19.37 21.26 12.06
C SER A 120 20.65 22.10 11.92
N SER A 121 21.17 22.64 13.02
CA SER A 121 22.43 23.38 13.07
C SER A 121 23.66 22.51 13.35
N GLU A 122 23.46 21.25 13.73
CA GLU A 122 24.54 20.32 14.02
C GLU A 122 24.90 19.50 12.78
N GLU A 123 26.19 19.28 12.55
CA GLU A 123 26.69 18.38 11.51
C GLU A 123 26.93 16.99 12.08
N MET A 124 26.69 15.97 11.26
CA MET A 124 26.92 14.56 11.60
C MET A 124 28.42 14.27 11.68
N ARG A 125 28.85 13.27 12.44
CA ARG A 125 30.25 12.82 12.50
C ARG A 125 30.43 11.52 11.74
N GLU A 126 31.55 11.42 11.03
CA GLU A 126 31.91 10.23 10.28
C GLU A 126 31.88 8.98 11.18
N ASN A 127 31.22 7.92 10.70
CA ASN A 127 31.07 6.62 11.37
C ASN A 127 30.24 6.63 12.67
N GLU A 128 29.52 7.72 12.97
CA GLU A 128 28.55 7.78 14.08
C GLU A 128 27.13 7.50 13.56
N GLU A 129 26.34 6.66 14.24
CA GLU A 129 24.98 6.32 13.80
C GLU A 129 23.98 7.42 14.19
N TYR A 130 23.16 7.84 13.23
CA TYR A 130 22.05 8.79 13.40
C TYR A 130 20.72 8.16 13.01
N ILE A 131 19.64 8.64 13.64
CA ILE A 131 18.28 8.17 13.34
C ILE A 131 17.59 9.21 12.47
N LEU A 132 17.24 8.82 11.24
CA LEU A 132 16.39 9.59 10.37
C LEU A 132 14.96 9.06 10.46
N THR A 133 14.00 9.96 10.61
CA THR A 133 12.58 9.64 10.73
C THR A 133 11.80 10.30 9.60
N CYS A 134 10.99 9.50 8.92
CA CYS A 134 10.04 9.95 7.92
C CYS A 134 8.62 9.81 8.47
N SER A 135 7.93 10.93 8.65
CA SER A 135 6.57 10.98 9.23
C SER A 135 5.53 11.16 8.14
N ILE A 136 4.55 10.25 8.14
CA ILE A 136 3.49 10.14 7.13
C ILE A 136 2.16 10.15 7.87
N LEU A 137 1.37 11.22 7.74
CA LEU A 137 0.20 11.43 8.57
C LEU A 137 -1.10 11.08 7.85
N ASN A 138 -2.11 10.67 8.62
CA ASN A 138 -3.49 10.47 8.15
C ASN A 138 -3.62 9.56 6.91
N ILE A 139 -2.90 8.44 6.89
CA ILE A 139 -2.89 7.53 5.74
C ILE A 139 -3.71 6.27 5.98
N ALA A 140 -4.45 5.84 4.95
CA ALA A 140 -5.18 4.57 4.91
C ALA A 140 -5.45 4.16 3.44
N PRO A 141 -5.51 2.85 3.14
CA PRO A 141 -5.08 1.73 3.98
C PRO A 141 -3.54 1.64 4.08
N VAL A 142 -3.02 1.32 5.27
CA VAL A 142 -1.56 1.25 5.49
C VAL A 142 -0.94 0.03 4.82
N GLN A 143 -1.65 -1.09 4.73
CA GLN A 143 -1.09 -2.31 4.10
C GLN A 143 -0.70 -2.14 2.62
N ASN A 144 -1.11 -1.04 1.99
CA ASN A 144 -0.80 -0.68 0.62
C ASN A 144 0.34 0.35 0.51
N LEU A 145 0.98 0.71 1.63
CA LEU A 145 2.02 1.74 1.72
C LEU A 145 3.43 1.12 1.71
N THR A 146 4.27 1.61 0.81
CA THR A 146 5.71 1.39 0.77
C THR A 146 6.43 2.70 1.01
N VAL A 147 7.40 2.73 1.91
CA VAL A 147 8.28 3.88 2.14
C VAL A 147 9.65 3.59 1.56
N ARG A 148 10.19 4.52 0.78
CA ARG A 148 11.51 4.42 0.17
C ARG A 148 12.36 5.61 0.58
N TRP A 149 13.59 5.34 0.96
CA TRP A 149 14.59 6.36 1.24
C TRP A 149 15.54 6.45 0.07
N TYR A 150 15.85 7.68 -0.31
CA TYR A 150 16.74 7.99 -1.41
C TYR A 150 17.89 8.86 -0.96
N GLN A 151 19.08 8.55 -1.46
CA GLN A 151 20.21 9.48 -1.51
C GLN A 151 20.38 9.90 -2.98
N GLY A 152 20.09 11.17 -3.28
CA GLY A 152 19.87 11.60 -4.65
C GLY A 152 18.77 10.78 -5.35
N ASN A 153 19.18 9.97 -6.34
CA ASN A 153 18.28 9.10 -7.12
C ASN A 153 18.40 7.60 -6.77
N GLN A 154 19.26 7.24 -5.82
CA GLN A 154 19.47 5.84 -5.44
C GLN A 154 18.62 5.48 -4.23
N ILE A 155 17.92 4.34 -4.29
CA ILE A 155 17.19 3.80 -3.15
C ILE A 155 18.21 3.20 -2.17
N ILE A 156 18.28 3.77 -0.98
CA ILE A 156 19.19 3.31 0.10
C ILE A 156 18.48 2.43 1.14
N TYR A 157 17.16 2.59 1.28
CA TYR A 157 16.34 1.77 2.16
C TYR A 157 14.89 1.74 1.66
N SER A 158 14.19 0.63 1.89
CA SER A 158 12.79 0.49 1.53
C SER A 158 12.11 -0.44 2.52
N GLU A 159 10.89 -0.09 2.91
CA GLU A 159 10.06 -0.93 3.77
C GLU A 159 8.60 -0.87 3.36
N ASN A 160 7.90 -1.99 3.59
CA ASN A 160 6.45 -2.08 3.45
C ASN A 160 5.85 -2.02 4.84
N LEU A 161 4.93 -1.09 5.07
CA LEU A 161 4.31 -0.92 6.38
C LEU A 161 3.13 -1.88 6.51
N THR A 162 3.16 -2.71 7.55
CA THR A 162 2.12 -3.70 7.80
C THR A 162 1.20 -3.21 8.91
N ASN A 163 0.05 -2.66 8.55
CA ASN A 163 -1.03 -2.39 9.49
C ASN A 163 -2.36 -2.61 8.77
N SER A 164 -3.21 -3.46 9.33
CA SER A 164 -4.51 -3.85 8.76
C SER A 164 -5.64 -2.90 9.13
N THR A 165 -5.35 -1.82 9.85
CA THR A 165 -6.34 -0.81 10.22
C THR A 165 -6.86 -0.13 8.96
N LYS A 166 -8.18 -0.19 8.74
CA LYS A 166 -8.85 0.48 7.62
C LYS A 166 -8.87 1.99 7.77
N LYS A 167 -8.88 2.50 9.00
CA LYS A 167 -8.98 3.93 9.33
C LYS A 167 -7.63 4.64 9.16
N PRO A 168 -7.63 5.96 8.89
CA PRO A 168 -6.41 6.75 8.78
C PRO A 168 -5.58 6.65 10.05
N THR A 169 -4.29 6.40 9.88
CA THR A 169 -3.33 6.38 10.98
C THR A 169 -2.08 7.16 10.60
N ASN A 170 -1.33 7.59 11.62
CA ASN A 170 -0.01 8.17 11.41
C ASN A 170 1.01 7.03 11.39
N GLN A 171 1.89 7.09 10.41
CA GLN A 171 2.96 6.12 10.19
C GLN A 171 4.31 6.82 10.24
N THR A 172 5.32 6.08 10.69
CA THR A 172 6.70 6.53 10.73
C THR A 172 7.59 5.44 10.15
N SER A 173 8.48 5.84 9.25
CA SER A 173 9.58 5.02 8.76
C SER A 173 10.88 5.49 9.42
N ILE A 174 11.72 4.55 9.84
CA ILE A 174 12.98 4.85 10.54
C ILE A 174 14.14 4.29 9.74
N PHE A 175 15.09 5.15 9.40
CA PHE A 175 16.34 4.78 8.74
C PHE A 175 17.53 5.10 9.63
N ARG A 176 18.34 4.08 9.96
CA ARG A 176 19.59 4.25 10.71
C ARG A 176 20.70 4.55 9.71
N PHE A 177 21.26 5.75 9.82
CA PHE A 177 22.23 6.28 8.88
C PHE A 177 23.57 6.47 9.57
N THR A 178 24.62 5.84 9.01
CA THR A 178 26.00 6.01 9.45
C THR A 178 26.77 6.70 8.33
N PRO A 179 27.03 8.01 8.43
CA PRO A 179 27.62 8.76 7.35
C PRO A 179 29.12 8.48 7.21
N THR A 180 29.56 8.54 5.96
CA THR A 180 30.94 8.54 5.53
C THR A 180 31.32 9.92 4.99
N ARG A 181 32.61 10.21 4.80
CA ARG A 181 33.03 11.47 4.16
C ARG A 181 32.49 11.67 2.74
N GLN A 182 32.12 10.59 2.04
CA GLN A 182 31.51 10.66 0.71
C GLN A 182 30.07 11.18 0.75
N ASP A 183 29.42 11.14 1.91
CA ASP A 183 28.05 11.62 2.11
C ASP A 183 28.00 13.13 2.41
N ASP A 184 29.15 13.79 2.61
CA ASP A 184 29.21 15.23 2.86
C ASP A 184 28.61 16.02 1.69
N ARG A 185 27.72 16.95 2.03
CA ARG A 185 26.96 17.80 1.09
C ARG A 185 26.04 17.03 0.15
N THR A 186 25.70 15.79 0.48
CA THR A 186 24.64 15.05 -0.21
C THR A 186 23.27 15.37 0.37
N THR A 187 22.21 14.85 -0.25
CA THR A 187 20.85 14.99 0.25
C THR A 187 20.17 13.63 0.38
N ILE A 188 19.36 13.50 1.44
CA ILE A 188 18.51 12.35 1.71
C ILE A 188 17.05 12.80 1.68
N ARG A 189 16.18 11.98 1.11
CA ARG A 189 14.72 12.19 1.12
C ARG A 189 14.00 10.86 1.29
N CYS A 190 12.80 10.88 1.86
CA CYS A 190 11.91 9.73 1.86
C CYS A 190 10.74 9.98 0.91
N GLU A 191 10.24 8.91 0.27
CA GLU A 191 9.00 8.90 -0.49
C GLU A 191 8.04 7.88 0.10
N ALA A 192 6.78 8.27 0.20
CA ALA A 192 5.68 7.37 0.48
C ALA A 192 5.00 6.99 -0.84
N HIS A 193 4.81 5.69 -1.09
CA HIS A 193 4.14 5.16 -2.27
C HIS A 193 2.94 4.32 -1.84
N MET A 194 1.77 4.57 -2.42
CA MET A 194 0.56 3.78 -2.16
C MET A 194 0.04 3.15 -3.44
N ASP A 195 -0.09 1.82 -3.40
CA ASP A 195 -0.63 1.00 -4.50
C ASP A 195 -1.96 0.38 -4.08
N LEU A 196 -3.08 0.88 -4.63
CA LEU A 196 -4.43 0.41 -4.32
C LEU A 196 -4.93 -0.67 -5.29
N GLY A 197 -4.04 -1.30 -6.05
CA GLY A 197 -4.36 -2.34 -7.04
C GLY A 197 -4.76 -1.78 -8.41
N PRO A 198 -5.15 -2.65 -9.35
CA PRO A 198 -5.29 -2.29 -10.77
C PRO A 198 -6.38 -1.26 -11.08
N GLU A 199 -7.46 -1.23 -10.32
CA GLU A 199 -8.53 -0.22 -10.45
C GLU A 199 -8.26 1.04 -9.63
N GLY A 200 -7.18 1.05 -8.85
CA GLY A 200 -6.80 2.15 -7.98
C GLY A 200 -5.74 3.05 -8.62
N PRO A 201 -5.77 4.36 -8.37
CA PRO A 201 -4.64 5.23 -8.67
C PRO A 201 -3.39 4.81 -7.89
N GLN A 202 -2.23 5.03 -8.50
CA GLN A 202 -0.92 4.97 -7.84
C GLN A 202 -0.60 6.34 -7.27
N PHE A 203 -0.26 6.41 -5.99
CA PHE A 203 0.13 7.66 -5.35
C PHE A 203 1.58 7.64 -4.91
N ASN A 204 2.24 8.78 -5.03
CA ASN A 204 3.53 9.01 -4.41
C ASN A 204 3.67 10.45 -3.92
N VAL A 205 4.32 10.62 -2.78
CA VAL A 205 4.69 11.95 -2.24
C VAL A 205 6.10 11.87 -1.68
N SER A 206 6.93 12.87 -2.00
CA SER A 206 8.28 13.00 -1.48
C SER A 206 8.32 13.98 -0.32
N SER A 207 9.18 13.71 0.67
CA SER A 207 9.59 14.71 1.65
C SER A 207 10.40 15.80 0.98
N ARG A 208 10.64 16.88 1.72
CA ARG A 208 11.76 17.77 1.43
C ARG A 208 13.09 17.01 1.52
N GLU A 209 14.11 17.53 0.86
CA GLU A 209 15.46 17.02 0.98
C GLU A 209 16.10 17.47 2.30
N LEU A 210 16.69 16.51 3.01
CA LEU A 210 17.55 16.73 4.18
C LEU A 210 18.99 16.81 3.69
N SER A 211 19.63 17.97 3.86
CA SER A 211 21.06 18.13 3.58
C SER A 211 21.91 17.42 4.63
N ILE A 212 22.90 16.67 4.17
CA ILE A 212 23.83 15.93 5.01
C ILE A 212 25.15 16.70 5.06
N GLY A 213 25.52 17.18 6.24
CA GLY A 213 26.86 17.72 6.53
C GLY A 213 27.61 16.74 7.42
N VAL A 214 28.83 16.35 7.03
CA VAL A 214 29.63 15.36 7.75
C VAL A 214 30.96 15.97 8.19
N LYS A 215 31.23 15.89 9.50
CA LYS A 215 32.53 16.16 10.11
C LYS A 215 33.41 14.93 10.04
N PHE A 216 34.58 15.07 9.44
CA PHE A 216 35.58 14.02 9.28
C PHE A 216 37.01 14.58 9.40
N GLY A 217 37.91 13.72 9.89
CA GLY A 217 39.33 14.04 10.03
C GLY A 217 40.04 14.22 8.68
N PRO A 218 41.28 14.75 8.68
CA PRO A 218 42.03 14.95 7.46
C PRO A 218 42.38 13.61 6.80
N GLU A 219 42.17 13.54 5.49
CA GLU A 219 42.66 12.49 4.61
C GLU A 219 43.83 13.04 3.81
N ILE A 220 44.95 12.33 3.84
CA ILE A 220 46.17 12.72 3.16
C ILE A 220 46.43 11.70 2.04
N GLU A 221 46.14 12.08 0.81
CA GLU A 221 46.55 11.37 -0.38
C GLU A 221 47.92 11.92 -0.82
N CYS A 222 48.99 11.26 -0.34
CA CYS A 222 50.36 11.51 -0.80
C CYS A 222 50.82 10.36 -1.71
N HIS A 223 51.26 10.68 -2.93
CA HIS A 223 52.04 9.77 -3.76
C HIS A 223 53.54 9.96 -3.48
N THR A 224 54.43 9.29 -4.23
CA THR A 224 55.87 9.55 -4.13
C THR A 224 56.15 11.03 -4.38
N VAL A 225 56.63 11.72 -3.35
CA VAL A 225 56.97 13.15 -3.42
C VAL A 225 58.48 13.27 -3.48
N GLU A 226 59.01 13.84 -4.56
CA GLU A 226 60.39 14.30 -4.63
C GLU A 226 60.45 15.73 -4.07
N VAL A 227 61.34 15.92 -3.09
CA VAL A 227 61.53 17.17 -2.36
C VAL A 227 63.03 17.39 -2.18
N ASP A 228 63.48 18.60 -2.49
CA ASP A 228 64.84 19.02 -2.20
C ASP A 228 65.01 19.39 -0.72
N GLU A 229 66.26 19.38 -0.23
CA GLU A 229 66.57 19.78 1.14
C GLU A 229 66.17 21.25 1.38
N GLY A 230 65.25 21.47 2.32
CA GLY A 230 64.70 22.80 2.66
C GLY A 230 63.42 23.18 1.90
N GLU A 231 62.92 22.33 0.99
CA GLU A 231 61.69 22.57 0.25
C GLU A 231 60.43 22.18 1.07
N SER A 232 59.36 22.98 0.96
CA SER A 232 58.09 22.73 1.66
C SER A 232 57.29 21.59 1.02
N LEU A 233 56.57 20.84 1.86
CA LEU A 233 55.59 19.83 1.43
C LEU A 233 54.18 20.41 1.18
N ASP A 234 53.99 21.71 1.38
CA ASP A 234 52.70 22.38 1.15
C ASP A 234 52.25 22.23 -0.30
N GLY A 235 51.01 21.76 -0.48
CA GLY A 235 50.43 21.51 -1.81
C GLY A 235 51.00 20.32 -2.56
N LYS A 236 52.01 19.62 -2.01
CA LYS A 236 52.58 18.40 -2.63
C LYS A 236 51.75 17.14 -2.35
N CYS A 237 50.90 17.18 -1.33
CA CYS A 237 49.90 16.15 -1.05
C CYS A 237 48.50 16.75 -1.07
N LYS A 238 47.55 15.97 -1.56
CA LYS A 238 46.13 16.36 -1.49
C LYS A 238 45.63 16.04 -0.09
N VAL A 239 45.25 17.10 0.63
CA VAL A 239 44.66 16.99 1.97
C VAL A 239 43.20 17.43 1.89
N THR A 240 42.28 16.56 2.28
CA THR A 240 40.84 16.85 2.36
C THR A 240 40.35 16.66 3.79
N GLY A 241 39.39 17.45 4.25
CA GLY A 241 38.85 17.34 5.60
C GLY A 241 37.71 18.32 5.85
N ASN A 242 36.79 17.95 6.74
CA ASN A 242 35.79 18.85 7.32
C ASN A 242 35.83 18.69 8.85
N PRO A 243 36.78 19.35 9.53
CA PRO A 243 36.95 19.17 10.97
C PRO A 243 35.75 19.76 11.75
N ALA A 244 35.51 19.18 12.93
CA ALA A 244 34.49 19.62 13.88
C ALA A 244 34.77 21.01 14.46
#